data_AF-A0A3C0UX26-F1
#
_entry.id   AF-A0A3C0UX26-F1
#
_cell.length_a   1.000
_cell.length_b   1.000
_cell.length_c   1.000
_cell.angle_alpha   90.00
_cell.angle_beta   90.00
_cell.angle_gamma   90.00
#
_symmetry.space_group_name_H-M   'P 1'
#
loop_
_entity.id
_entity.type
_entity.pdbx_description
1 polymer ?
#
loop_
_entity_poly.entity_id
_entity_poly.type
_entity_poly.pdbx_seq_one_letter_code
_entity_poly.pdbx_strand_id
1 'polypeptide(L)'
;MPLHILGIRHHGVGSAKNVVERLAQIQPDIILVEGPPELDSIVQWVGKSGLKPPVAVLGYNLDDPQQATFYPFAEFSPEWQAISYAHAQQLPVRMADLPMAISFQEQINLREVKKEQPVEEQAEEQEFLLPFKDPISYFADVAGYENSELWWEHHFEQKYIPNNAQEHFEAVLLMMSELRAAQVKSALDQENVAREAYMRELIRKAQNELYTNIVVVCGAWHAPALLDVETTAKQDAKLLKTLPKTKIKVGCTWIPWTNDRLSMFSGYGAGITSPGWYEHLWKYGQKDDGSRWLTKVARLFRQKKMDISTAHVIEAFRLAETLASLRALSRVGLHELNEATQTVMCMGDGILLELVKKELIVAQRIGKVPDELPKLPLQENFEKLAKSYRLPITAEKKDYELDLRKETDLNRSKLIYRLAILDIKWGTQLAARTKGTFKEAWTLRWQPEMFIHLIEKGIWGNTVENACTKFLVDKSQKTNDIKDLADLIQQAIPAELFGAIEQLLRKISEVATVSSDIIELMTALPPLV
;
A
#
# COMPACT_ATOMS: atom_id res chain seq x y z
N MET A 1 34.34 -7.40 -12.60
CA MET A 1 33.98 -7.00 -11.22
C MET A 1 32.84 -7.92 -10.79
N PRO A 2 32.87 -8.56 -9.61
CA PRO A 2 31.75 -9.38 -9.15
C PRO A 2 30.46 -8.55 -9.08
N LEU A 3 29.49 -8.94 -9.91
CA LEU A 3 28.12 -8.43 -9.91
C LEU A 3 27.23 -9.58 -9.46
N HIS A 4 26.44 -9.35 -8.41
CA HIS A 4 25.56 -10.34 -7.83
C HIS A 4 24.10 -9.88 -7.96
N ILE A 5 23.29 -10.63 -8.70
CA ILE A 5 21.87 -10.33 -8.88
C ILE A 5 21.05 -11.26 -7.99
N LEU A 6 20.30 -10.68 -7.06
CA LEU A 6 19.43 -11.38 -6.13
C LEU A 6 17.98 -11.16 -6.58
N GLY A 7 17.46 -12.10 -7.37
CA GLY A 7 16.07 -12.13 -7.80
C GLY A 7 15.13 -12.49 -6.65
N ILE A 8 14.20 -11.61 -6.30
CA ILE A 8 13.30 -11.78 -5.14
C ILE A 8 11.83 -11.84 -5.55
N ARG A 9 11.00 -12.41 -4.68
CA ARG A 9 9.58 -12.08 -4.62
C ARG A 9 9.37 -10.93 -3.64
N HIS A 10 8.73 -9.86 -4.09
CA HIS A 10 8.37 -8.74 -3.23
C HIS A 10 7.54 -9.23 -2.05
N HIS A 11 7.86 -8.76 -0.84
CA HIS A 11 7.21 -9.21 0.39
C HIS A 11 7.32 -10.74 0.67
N GLY A 12 8.28 -11.45 0.06
CA GLY A 12 8.57 -12.85 0.33
C GLY A 12 9.45 -13.04 1.58
N VAL A 13 8.98 -13.84 2.54
CA VAL A 13 9.69 -14.12 3.81
C VAL A 13 10.97 -14.93 3.59
N GLY A 14 10.92 -15.97 2.76
CA GLY A 14 12.08 -16.76 2.36
C GLY A 14 13.04 -15.92 1.54
N SER A 15 12.52 -15.18 0.55
CA SER A 15 13.30 -14.20 -0.23
C SER A 15 14.07 -13.23 0.68
N ALA A 16 13.41 -12.64 1.67
CA ALA A 16 14.02 -11.69 2.59
C ALA A 16 15.09 -12.32 3.48
N LYS A 17 14.86 -13.54 3.99
CA LYS A 17 15.87 -14.28 4.77
C LYS A 17 17.10 -14.62 3.92
N ASN A 18 16.89 -15.04 2.68
CA ASN A 18 17.98 -15.35 1.75
C ASN A 18 18.76 -14.10 1.34
N VAL A 19 18.10 -12.94 1.15
CA VAL A 19 18.80 -11.68 0.92
C VAL A 19 19.74 -11.35 2.08
N VAL A 20 19.25 -11.40 3.33
CA VAL A 20 20.10 -11.13 4.51
C VAL A 20 21.27 -12.11 4.60
N GLU A 21 21.00 -13.41 4.42
CA GLU A 21 22.03 -14.46 4.46
C GLU A 21 23.07 -14.25 3.34
N ARG A 22 22.64 -13.92 2.13
CA ARG A 22 23.51 -13.74 0.97
C ARG A 22 24.33 -12.46 1.03
N LEU A 23 23.76 -11.36 1.52
CA LEU A 23 24.49 -10.12 1.76
C LEU A 23 25.62 -10.31 2.78
N ALA A 24 25.37 -11.09 3.83
CA ALA A 24 26.39 -11.43 4.83
C ALA A 24 27.52 -12.30 4.24
N GLN A 25 27.23 -13.16 3.26
CA GLN A 25 28.22 -13.97 2.55
C GLN A 25 29.03 -13.15 1.54
N ILE A 26 28.38 -12.28 0.76
CA ILE A 26 29.02 -11.50 -0.32
C ILE A 26 29.86 -10.35 0.24
N GLN A 27 29.37 -9.67 1.29
CA GLN A 27 29.96 -8.44 1.83
C GLN A 27 30.17 -7.36 0.74
N PRO A 28 29.10 -6.85 0.12
CA PRO A 28 29.19 -5.89 -0.98
C PRO A 28 29.75 -4.53 -0.54
N ASP A 29 30.27 -3.77 -1.49
CA ASP A 29 30.67 -2.37 -1.30
C ASP A 29 29.56 -1.37 -1.69
N ILE A 30 28.52 -1.82 -2.40
CA ILE A 30 27.27 -1.09 -2.65
C ILE A 30 26.10 -2.06 -2.87
N ILE A 31 24.90 -1.65 -2.46
CA ILE A 31 23.66 -2.38 -2.72
C ILE A 31 22.73 -1.52 -3.58
N LEU A 32 22.34 -2.05 -4.73
CA LEU A 32 21.32 -1.49 -5.61
C LEU A 32 20.00 -2.22 -5.32
N VAL A 33 18.92 -1.48 -5.06
CA VAL A 33 17.62 -2.06 -4.68
C VAL A 33 16.56 -1.57 -5.64
N GLU A 34 15.71 -2.46 -6.15
CA GLU A 34 14.61 -2.07 -7.04
C GLU A 34 13.72 -1.00 -6.42
N GLY A 35 13.54 0.05 -7.19
CA GLY A 35 12.64 1.16 -6.94
C GLY A 35 13.17 2.44 -7.59
N PRO A 36 12.30 3.45 -7.77
CA PRO A 36 12.67 4.65 -8.50
C PRO A 36 13.71 5.49 -7.74
N PRO A 37 14.64 6.16 -8.43
CA PRO A 37 15.70 6.97 -7.83
C PRO A 37 15.19 8.09 -6.90
N GLU A 38 13.96 8.55 -7.07
CA GLU A 38 13.34 9.52 -6.17
C GLU A 38 13.26 9.05 -4.70
N LEU A 39 13.30 7.74 -4.46
CA LEU A 39 13.31 7.15 -3.12
C LEU A 39 14.68 7.21 -2.43
N ASP A 40 15.80 7.46 -3.15
CA ASP A 40 17.17 7.46 -2.61
C ASP A 40 17.29 8.28 -1.32
N SER A 41 16.73 9.49 -1.35
CA SER A 41 16.83 10.43 -0.23
C SER A 41 15.98 10.03 0.96
N ILE A 42 14.88 9.28 0.76
CA ILE A 42 13.93 8.98 1.84
C ILE A 42 14.21 7.62 2.49
N VAL A 43 14.83 6.69 1.76
CA VAL A 43 15.18 5.38 2.30
C VAL A 43 16.20 5.48 3.43
N GLN A 44 17.00 6.57 3.54
CA GLN A 44 17.90 6.84 4.66
C GLN A 44 17.25 6.79 6.06
N TRP A 45 15.92 6.85 6.14
CA TRP A 45 15.17 6.71 7.40
C TRP A 45 14.96 5.26 7.85
N VAL A 46 15.15 4.29 6.95
CA VAL A 46 15.09 2.87 7.27
C VAL A 46 16.16 2.53 8.32
N GLY A 47 15.74 1.88 9.41
CA GLY A 47 16.59 1.56 10.55
C GLY A 47 16.64 2.65 11.64
N LYS A 48 16.11 3.87 11.40
CA LYS A 48 16.00 4.89 12.45
C LYS A 48 14.88 4.57 13.45
N SER A 49 15.05 5.03 14.69
CA SER A 49 14.05 4.81 15.74
C SER A 49 12.71 5.43 15.36
N GLY A 50 11.64 4.65 15.39
CA GLY A 50 10.27 5.13 15.18
C GLY A 50 9.66 4.76 13.82
N LEU A 51 10.48 4.42 12.81
CA LEU A 51 9.99 3.88 11.54
C LEU A 51 9.82 2.38 11.66
N LYS A 52 8.55 1.94 11.75
CA LYS A 52 8.19 0.54 11.99
C LYS A 52 7.19 0.08 10.94
N PRO A 53 7.56 -0.87 10.06
CA PRO A 53 6.64 -1.47 9.11
C PRO A 53 5.37 -2.07 9.76
N PRO A 54 4.25 -2.18 9.02
CA PRO A 54 4.11 -1.85 7.59
C PRO A 54 4.04 -0.34 7.31
N VAL A 55 4.90 0.15 6.44
CA VAL A 55 4.98 1.57 6.03
C VAL A 55 5.06 1.64 4.50
N ALA A 56 4.74 2.78 3.90
CA ALA A 56 4.91 2.98 2.47
C ALA A 56 5.58 4.31 2.19
N VAL A 57 6.37 4.38 1.12
CA VAL A 57 6.72 5.66 0.51
C VAL A 57 5.58 6.07 -0.41
N LEU A 58 5.01 7.24 -0.18
CA LEU A 58 4.11 7.92 -1.09
C LEU A 58 4.95 8.82 -2.00
N GLY A 59 5.06 8.44 -3.27
CA GLY A 59 5.61 9.30 -4.32
C GLY A 59 4.48 9.97 -5.08
N TYR A 60 4.52 11.29 -5.25
CA TYR A 60 3.45 12.06 -5.87
C TYR A 60 3.99 13.21 -6.72
N ASN A 61 3.27 13.55 -7.78
CA ASN A 61 3.56 14.74 -8.58
C ASN A 61 3.27 16.00 -7.75
N LEU A 62 4.27 16.90 -7.63
CA LEU A 62 4.11 18.13 -6.84
C LEU A 62 3.09 19.10 -7.43
N ASP A 63 2.86 19.05 -8.74
CA ASP A 63 1.90 19.91 -9.44
C ASP A 63 0.49 19.30 -9.49
N ASP A 64 0.38 17.97 -9.40
CA ASP A 64 -0.89 17.22 -9.32
C ASP A 64 -0.78 16.07 -8.30
N PRO A 65 -1.02 16.30 -7.00
CA PRO A 65 -0.85 15.27 -5.97
C PRO A 65 -1.75 14.04 -6.12
N GLN A 66 -2.81 14.09 -6.93
CA GLN A 66 -3.64 12.92 -7.21
C GLN A 66 -2.93 11.92 -8.11
N GLN A 67 -1.95 12.36 -8.90
CA GLN A 67 -1.02 11.48 -9.58
C GLN A 67 0.06 11.02 -8.59
N ALA A 68 -0.20 9.86 -7.98
CA ALA A 68 0.64 9.30 -6.94
C ALA A 68 0.79 7.77 -7.05
N THR A 69 1.85 7.25 -6.43
CA THR A 69 2.13 5.81 -6.35
C THR A 69 2.68 5.48 -4.97
N PHE A 70 2.31 4.30 -4.46
CA PHE A 70 2.74 3.81 -3.16
C PHE A 70 3.76 2.69 -3.32
N TYR A 71 4.84 2.77 -2.55
CA TYR A 71 5.87 1.74 -2.45
C TYR A 71 5.82 1.16 -1.03
N PRO A 72 5.00 0.12 -0.80
CA PRO A 72 4.81 -0.44 0.53
C PRO A 72 6.00 -1.31 0.93
N PHE A 73 6.29 -1.34 2.23
CA PHE A 73 7.31 -2.15 2.85
C PHE A 73 6.73 -2.83 4.09
N ALA A 74 7.00 -4.13 4.19
CA ALA A 74 6.81 -4.92 5.39
C ALA A 74 8.17 -5.19 6.06
N GLU A 75 8.15 -5.63 7.32
CA GLU A 75 9.39 -6.04 8.00
C GLU A 75 10.09 -7.19 7.25
N PHE A 76 9.31 -8.04 6.57
CA PHE A 76 9.79 -9.15 5.76
C PHE A 76 9.90 -8.83 4.27
N SER A 77 9.88 -7.55 3.86
CA SER A 77 10.21 -7.18 2.48
C SER A 77 11.72 -7.38 2.24
N PRO A 78 12.13 -8.12 1.18
CA PRO A 78 13.54 -8.31 0.86
C PRO A 78 14.30 -7.00 0.65
N GLU A 79 13.66 -6.00 0.04
CA GLU A 79 14.16 -4.66 -0.20
C GLU A 79 14.36 -3.91 1.12
N TRP A 80 13.37 -3.98 2.02
CA TRP A 80 13.48 -3.40 3.37
C TRP A 80 14.67 -4.00 4.13
N GLN A 81 14.87 -5.31 4.00
CA GLN A 81 16.00 -6.00 4.62
C GLN A 81 17.34 -5.62 3.98
N ALA A 82 17.40 -5.47 2.65
CA ALA A 82 18.59 -5.02 1.95
C ALA A 82 19.02 -3.61 2.38
N ILE A 83 18.06 -2.66 2.41
CA ILE A 83 18.30 -1.29 2.88
C ILE A 83 18.70 -1.27 4.36
N SER A 84 18.01 -2.04 5.21
CA SER A 84 18.33 -2.14 6.64
C SER A 84 19.75 -2.69 6.86
N TYR A 85 20.15 -3.70 6.09
CA TYR A 85 21.50 -4.27 6.11
C TYR A 85 22.53 -3.21 5.68
N ALA A 86 22.28 -2.50 4.58
CA ALA A 86 23.18 -1.45 4.09
C ALA A 86 23.46 -0.41 5.18
N HIS A 87 22.42 0.12 5.83
CA HIS A 87 22.59 1.10 6.91
C HIS A 87 23.27 0.54 8.14
N ALA A 88 22.98 -0.72 8.53
CA ALA A 88 23.64 -1.36 9.65
C ALA A 88 25.15 -1.55 9.40
N GLN A 89 25.55 -1.80 8.15
CA GLN A 89 26.94 -1.96 7.72
C GLN A 89 27.58 -0.65 7.21
N GLN A 90 26.86 0.47 7.24
CA GLN A 90 27.30 1.77 6.70
C GLN A 90 27.70 1.71 5.21
N LEU A 91 27.02 0.85 4.44
CA LEU A 91 27.21 0.71 3.01
C LEU A 91 26.32 1.69 2.24
N PRO A 92 26.79 2.23 1.10
CA PRO A 92 25.94 2.93 0.15
C PRO A 92 24.79 2.05 -0.34
N VAL A 93 23.60 2.62 -0.39
CA VAL A 93 22.41 2.02 -0.99
C VAL A 93 21.85 2.98 -2.04
N ARG A 94 21.41 2.45 -3.18
CA ARG A 94 20.74 3.23 -4.23
C ARG A 94 19.55 2.48 -4.78
N MET A 95 18.50 3.23 -5.07
CA MET A 95 17.34 2.75 -5.76
C MET A 95 17.67 2.59 -7.25
N ALA A 96 17.29 1.46 -7.83
CA ALA A 96 17.63 1.05 -9.17
C ALA A 96 16.40 0.64 -9.95
N ASP A 97 15.76 1.62 -10.59
CA ASP A 97 14.60 1.44 -11.47
C ASP A 97 14.35 2.71 -12.29
N LEU A 98 13.37 2.67 -13.19
CA LEU A 98 12.91 3.81 -13.96
C LEU A 98 12.43 4.96 -13.04
N PRO A 99 12.79 6.23 -13.32
CA PRO A 99 12.30 7.39 -12.59
C PRO A 99 10.77 7.50 -12.62
N MET A 100 10.18 7.75 -11.46
CA MET A 100 8.72 7.89 -11.30
C MET A 100 8.16 9.03 -12.15
N ALA A 101 8.94 10.11 -12.31
CA ALA A 101 8.57 11.23 -13.16
C ALA A 101 8.33 10.85 -14.64
N ILE A 102 8.96 9.78 -15.13
CA ILE A 102 8.77 9.26 -16.49
C ILE A 102 7.42 8.54 -16.57
N SER A 103 7.14 7.61 -15.65
CA SER A 103 5.85 6.90 -15.59
C SER A 103 4.67 7.87 -15.43
N PHE A 104 4.85 8.95 -14.65
CA PHE A 104 3.84 10.01 -14.53
C PHE A 104 3.63 10.77 -15.85
N GLN A 105 4.68 11.05 -16.61
CA GLN A 105 4.55 11.70 -17.91
C GLN A 105 3.87 10.77 -18.93
N GLU A 106 4.16 9.47 -18.91
CA GLU A 106 3.48 8.49 -19.78
C GLU A 106 1.99 8.42 -19.48
N GLN A 107 1.59 8.41 -18.21
CA GLN A 107 0.17 8.47 -17.83
C GLN A 107 -0.53 9.73 -18.34
N ILE A 108 0.13 10.89 -18.31
CA ILE A 108 -0.41 12.14 -18.87
C ILE A 108 -0.60 11.99 -20.38
N ASN A 109 0.42 11.54 -21.10
CA ASN A 109 0.37 11.34 -22.55
C ASN A 109 -0.76 10.36 -22.93
N LEU A 110 -0.92 9.25 -22.20
CA LEU A 110 -2.01 8.28 -22.41
C LEU A 110 -3.40 8.90 -22.17
N ARG A 111 -3.54 9.77 -21.16
CA ARG A 111 -4.80 10.50 -20.91
C ARG A 111 -5.11 11.49 -22.02
N GLU A 112 -4.11 12.14 -22.59
CA GLU A 112 -4.27 13.06 -23.73
C GLU A 112 -4.69 12.32 -24.99
N VAL A 113 -4.02 11.22 -25.34
CA VAL A 113 -4.39 10.37 -26.49
C VAL A 113 -5.83 9.85 -26.35
N LYS A 114 -6.23 9.38 -25.15
CA LYS A 114 -7.61 8.95 -24.92
C LYS A 114 -8.62 10.07 -25.10
N LYS A 115 -8.30 11.32 -24.73
CA LYS A 115 -9.24 12.43 -24.96
C LYS A 115 -9.47 12.74 -26.45
N GLU A 116 -8.53 12.36 -27.32
CA GLU A 116 -8.60 12.59 -28.76
C GLU A 116 -9.26 11.44 -29.54
N GLN A 117 -9.38 10.24 -28.94
CA GLN A 117 -10.01 9.07 -29.57
C GLN A 117 -11.55 9.09 -29.47
N PRO A 118 -12.28 8.67 -30.52
CA PRO A 118 -13.73 8.43 -30.47
C PRO A 118 -14.11 7.40 -29.40
N VAL A 119 -15.25 7.61 -28.71
CA VAL A 119 -15.73 6.76 -27.61
C VAL A 119 -15.97 5.30 -28.05
N GLU A 120 -16.30 5.07 -29.32
CA GLU A 120 -16.53 3.73 -29.89
C GLU A 120 -15.22 2.92 -30.02
N GLU A 121 -14.09 3.55 -30.36
CA GLU A 121 -12.79 2.88 -30.46
C GLU A 121 -12.18 2.56 -29.07
N GLN A 122 -12.53 3.34 -28.04
CA GLN A 122 -12.10 3.08 -26.66
C GLN A 122 -12.73 1.82 -26.05
N ALA A 123 -13.94 1.47 -26.49
CA ALA A 123 -14.65 0.27 -26.01
C ALA A 123 -14.08 -1.02 -26.63
N GLU A 124 -13.67 -0.98 -27.90
CA GLU A 124 -13.05 -2.11 -28.60
C GLU A 124 -11.63 -2.43 -28.06
N GLU A 125 -10.83 -1.44 -27.65
CA GLU A 125 -9.52 -1.65 -27.01
C GLU A 125 -9.62 -2.29 -25.61
N GLN A 126 -10.71 -2.04 -24.87
CA GLN A 126 -10.93 -2.64 -23.55
C GLN A 126 -11.40 -4.10 -23.62
N GLU A 127 -12.03 -4.52 -24.72
CA GLU A 127 -12.57 -5.88 -24.88
C GLU A 127 -11.51 -6.95 -25.20
N PHE A 128 -10.30 -6.56 -25.65
CA PHE A 128 -9.25 -7.50 -26.10
C PHE A 128 -8.10 -7.75 -25.11
N LEU A 129 -8.11 -7.15 -23.93
CA LEU A 129 -7.12 -7.44 -22.89
C LEU A 129 -7.53 -8.69 -22.10
N LEU A 130 -7.40 -9.87 -22.72
CA LEU A 130 -7.37 -11.12 -21.97
C LEU A 130 -6.33 -10.97 -20.84
N PRO A 131 -6.65 -11.36 -19.59
CA PRO A 131 -5.69 -11.24 -18.50
C PRO A 131 -4.44 -12.03 -18.86
N PHE A 132 -3.31 -11.33 -18.97
CA PHE A 132 -2.02 -11.97 -19.19
C PHE A 132 -1.80 -12.99 -18.07
N LYS A 133 -1.58 -14.23 -18.48
CA LYS A 133 -1.26 -15.32 -17.56
C LYS A 133 0.10 -15.03 -16.90
N ASP A 134 0.16 -15.09 -15.58
CA ASP A 134 1.41 -14.95 -14.81
C ASP A 134 2.45 -15.95 -15.35
N PRO A 135 3.66 -15.52 -15.78
CA PRO A 135 4.69 -16.42 -16.27
C PRO A 135 5.03 -17.59 -15.33
N ILE A 136 4.93 -17.39 -14.00
CA ILE A 136 5.22 -18.44 -13.02
C ILE A 136 4.15 -19.55 -13.05
N SER A 137 2.94 -19.23 -13.48
CA SER A 137 1.84 -20.21 -13.52
C SER A 137 2.09 -21.37 -14.49
N TYR A 138 2.99 -21.21 -15.47
CA TYR A 138 3.40 -22.32 -16.33
C TYR A 138 4.11 -23.43 -15.55
N PHE A 139 4.96 -23.08 -14.57
CA PHE A 139 5.57 -24.07 -13.69
C PHE A 139 4.54 -24.70 -12.75
N ALA A 140 3.63 -23.89 -12.22
CA ALA A 140 2.56 -24.37 -11.36
C ALA A 140 1.71 -25.43 -12.07
N ASP A 141 1.26 -25.16 -13.31
CA ASP A 141 0.46 -26.08 -14.09
C ASP A 141 1.18 -27.41 -14.35
N VAL A 142 2.46 -27.35 -14.74
CA VAL A 142 3.28 -28.55 -15.00
C VAL A 142 3.51 -29.36 -13.71
N ALA A 143 3.65 -28.68 -12.57
CA ALA A 143 3.81 -29.30 -11.26
C ALA A 143 2.47 -29.74 -10.63
N GLY A 144 1.32 -29.48 -11.26
CA GLY A 144 0.00 -29.84 -10.75
C GLY A 144 -0.53 -28.95 -9.62
N TYR A 145 -0.05 -27.71 -9.51
CA TYR A 145 -0.50 -26.73 -8.52
C TYR A 145 -1.66 -25.90 -9.07
N GLU A 146 -2.57 -25.50 -8.20
CA GLU A 146 -3.75 -24.71 -8.57
C GLU A 146 -3.42 -23.26 -8.97
N ASN A 147 -2.32 -22.72 -8.44
CA ASN A 147 -1.86 -21.36 -8.76
C ASN A 147 -0.35 -21.20 -8.53
N SER A 148 0.21 -20.17 -9.19
CA SER A 148 1.63 -19.81 -9.13
C SER A 148 2.11 -19.43 -7.73
N GLU A 149 1.29 -18.75 -6.94
CA GLU A 149 1.64 -18.31 -5.59
C GLU A 149 1.87 -19.50 -4.65
N LEU A 150 1.00 -20.51 -4.70
CA LEU A 150 1.15 -21.74 -3.90
C LEU A 150 2.41 -22.50 -4.32
N TRP A 151 2.65 -22.60 -5.64
CA TRP A 151 3.86 -23.23 -6.15
C TRP A 151 5.12 -22.49 -5.65
N TRP A 152 5.17 -21.16 -5.77
CA TRP A 152 6.29 -20.35 -5.30
C TRP A 152 6.50 -20.48 -3.79
N GLU A 153 5.42 -20.44 -3.01
CA GLU A 153 5.46 -20.56 -1.56
C GLU A 153 6.17 -21.84 -1.11
N HIS A 154 5.82 -22.98 -1.71
CA HIS A 154 6.40 -24.28 -1.35
C HIS A 154 7.84 -24.48 -1.82
N HIS A 155 8.22 -23.89 -2.97
CA HIS A 155 9.55 -24.10 -3.55
C HIS A 155 10.59 -23.07 -3.09
N PHE A 156 10.19 -21.82 -2.84
CA PHE A 156 11.13 -20.72 -2.61
C PHE A 156 10.96 -20.02 -1.25
N GLU A 157 9.74 -19.91 -0.70
CA GLU A 157 9.51 -19.15 0.53
C GLU A 157 9.64 -20.00 1.80
N GLN A 158 9.23 -21.26 1.74
CA GLN A 158 9.39 -22.21 2.82
C GLN A 158 10.78 -22.86 2.74
N LYS A 159 11.68 -22.47 3.66
CA LYS A 159 13.08 -22.92 3.69
C LYS A 159 13.18 -24.46 3.73
N TYR A 160 13.58 -25.06 2.61
CA TYR A 160 13.69 -26.52 2.45
C TYR A 160 15.08 -27.08 2.78
N ILE A 161 16.13 -26.26 2.66
CA ILE A 161 17.52 -26.67 2.89
C ILE A 161 18.21 -25.61 3.76
N PRO A 162 18.82 -25.98 4.91
CA PRO A 162 19.64 -25.06 5.68
C PRO A 162 20.89 -24.64 4.88
N ASN A 163 21.19 -23.34 4.87
CA ASN A 163 22.47 -22.74 4.46
C ASN A 163 22.84 -22.77 2.97
N ASN A 164 21.90 -22.51 2.06
CA ASN A 164 22.31 -22.20 0.69
C ASN A 164 21.49 -21.06 0.03
N ALA A 165 21.59 -19.86 0.59
CA ALA A 165 21.02 -18.67 -0.05
C ALA A 165 21.54 -18.45 -1.48
N GLN A 166 22.76 -18.90 -1.81
CA GLN A 166 23.30 -18.85 -3.17
C GLN A 166 22.50 -19.75 -4.12
N GLU A 167 22.31 -21.03 -3.79
CA GLU A 167 21.49 -21.97 -4.59
C GLU A 167 20.06 -21.47 -4.77
N HIS A 168 19.48 -20.80 -3.76
CA HIS A 168 18.16 -20.20 -3.89
C HIS A 168 18.11 -19.17 -5.02
N PHE A 169 19.05 -18.22 -5.05
CA PHE A 169 19.08 -17.20 -6.10
C PHE A 169 19.49 -17.77 -7.46
N GLU A 170 20.36 -18.78 -7.50
CA GLU A 170 20.71 -19.51 -8.73
C GLU A 170 19.49 -20.25 -9.30
N ALA A 171 18.68 -20.89 -8.46
CA ALA A 171 17.45 -21.57 -8.86
C ALA A 171 16.38 -20.59 -9.37
N VAL A 172 16.18 -19.46 -8.67
CA VAL A 172 15.27 -18.39 -9.13
C VAL A 172 15.73 -17.83 -10.48
N LEU A 173 17.03 -17.54 -10.62
CA LEU A 173 17.60 -17.02 -11.86
C LEU A 173 17.45 -17.99 -13.03
N LEU A 174 17.74 -19.28 -12.81
CA LEU A 174 17.55 -20.33 -13.80
C LEU A 174 16.09 -20.37 -14.25
N MET A 175 15.16 -20.45 -13.30
CA MET A 175 13.73 -20.53 -13.58
C MET A 175 13.24 -19.35 -14.43
N MET A 176 13.62 -18.11 -14.07
CA MET A 176 13.23 -16.92 -14.83
C MET A 176 13.90 -16.86 -16.21
N SER A 177 15.13 -17.38 -16.33
CA SER A 177 15.84 -17.45 -17.61
C SER A 177 15.15 -18.41 -18.58
N GLU A 178 14.69 -19.58 -18.09
CA GLU A 178 13.96 -20.55 -18.90
C GLU A 178 12.62 -20.00 -19.43
N LEU A 179 11.86 -19.27 -18.59
CA LEU A 179 10.61 -18.62 -19.03
C LEU A 179 10.87 -17.59 -20.13
N ARG A 180 11.92 -16.79 -19.99
CA ARG A 180 12.31 -15.80 -21.01
C ARG A 180 12.81 -16.47 -22.29
N ALA A 181 13.59 -17.54 -22.19
CA ALA A 181 14.07 -18.31 -23.34
C ALA A 181 12.90 -18.94 -24.12
N ALA A 182 11.87 -19.39 -23.40
CA ALA A 182 10.62 -19.88 -23.97
C ALA A 182 9.70 -18.78 -24.53
N GLN A 183 10.12 -17.51 -24.50
CA GLN A 183 9.36 -16.35 -24.99
C GLN A 183 7.99 -16.19 -24.33
N VAL A 184 7.87 -16.59 -23.06
CA VAL A 184 6.66 -16.35 -22.26
C VAL A 184 6.52 -14.84 -22.05
N LYS A 185 5.37 -14.29 -22.46
CA LYS A 185 5.08 -12.86 -22.31
C LYS A 185 4.66 -12.53 -20.88
N SER A 186 5.11 -11.39 -20.38
CA SER A 186 4.59 -10.78 -19.15
C SER A 186 3.67 -9.61 -19.49
N ALA A 187 2.69 -9.35 -18.62
CA ALA A 187 1.76 -8.22 -18.72
C ALA A 187 2.48 -6.86 -18.83
N LEU A 188 3.69 -6.77 -18.28
CA LEU A 188 4.49 -5.56 -18.18
C LEU A 188 5.70 -5.56 -19.12
N ASP A 189 5.75 -6.42 -20.15
CA ASP A 189 6.94 -6.55 -21.00
C ASP A 189 7.42 -5.21 -21.60
N GLN A 190 6.50 -4.36 -22.06
CA GLN A 190 6.85 -3.06 -22.63
C GLN A 190 7.49 -2.13 -21.59
N GLU A 191 6.91 -2.07 -20.39
CA GLU A 191 7.42 -1.24 -19.29
C GLU A 191 8.74 -1.79 -18.75
N ASN A 192 8.83 -3.12 -18.60
CA ASN A 192 10.01 -3.81 -18.09
C ASN A 192 11.24 -3.59 -18.96
N VAL A 193 11.09 -3.48 -20.29
CA VAL A 193 12.22 -3.20 -21.20
C VAL A 193 12.88 -1.85 -20.87
N ALA A 194 12.09 -0.81 -20.59
CA ALA A 194 12.61 0.50 -20.18
C ALA A 194 13.22 0.46 -18.78
N ARG A 195 12.54 -0.19 -17.82
CA ARG A 195 13.02 -0.37 -16.45
C ARG A 195 14.37 -1.09 -16.41
N GLU A 196 14.50 -2.20 -17.12
CA GLU A 196 15.72 -3.01 -17.19
C GLU A 196 16.89 -2.26 -17.84
N ALA A 197 16.62 -1.46 -18.88
CA ALA A 197 17.65 -0.62 -19.49
C ALA A 197 18.17 0.44 -18.50
N TYR A 198 17.29 1.03 -17.70
CA TYR A 198 17.65 1.99 -16.66
C TYR A 198 18.43 1.32 -15.52
N MET A 199 17.98 0.15 -15.05
CA MET A 199 18.69 -0.66 -14.05
C MET A 199 20.13 -0.96 -14.50
N ARG A 200 20.32 -1.41 -15.75
CA ARG A 200 21.66 -1.64 -16.32
C ARG A 200 22.50 -0.36 -16.40
N GLU A 201 21.90 0.79 -16.71
CA GLU A 201 22.62 2.08 -16.68
C GLU A 201 23.13 2.42 -15.27
N LEU A 202 22.31 2.18 -14.24
CA LEU A 202 22.71 2.41 -12.85
C LEU A 202 23.79 1.43 -12.36
N ILE A 203 23.75 0.17 -12.82
CA ILE A 203 24.84 -0.79 -12.57
C ILE A 203 26.14 -0.29 -13.20
N ARG A 204 26.12 0.14 -14.48
CA ARG A 204 27.29 0.73 -15.16
C ARG A 204 27.80 1.97 -14.44
N LYS A 205 26.89 2.81 -13.95
CA LYS A 205 27.26 3.99 -13.15
C LYS A 205 28.00 3.59 -11.88
N ALA A 206 27.52 2.60 -11.14
CA ALA A 206 28.22 2.09 -9.96
C ALA A 206 29.61 1.52 -10.31
N GLN A 207 29.74 0.76 -11.40
CA GLN A 207 31.03 0.26 -11.88
C GLN A 207 32.01 1.40 -12.23
N ASN A 208 31.52 2.44 -12.91
CA ASN A 208 32.32 3.62 -13.26
C ASN A 208 32.76 4.45 -12.04
N GLU A 209 32.00 4.39 -10.96
CA GLU A 209 32.35 4.98 -9.66
C GLU A 209 33.31 4.10 -8.83
N LEU A 210 33.87 3.04 -9.45
CA LEU A 210 34.87 2.13 -8.89
C LEU A 210 34.35 1.20 -7.79
N TYR A 211 33.04 1.00 -7.68
CA TYR A 211 32.50 -0.11 -6.88
C TYR A 211 32.87 -1.44 -7.54
N THR A 212 33.39 -2.35 -6.74
CA THR A 212 33.98 -3.62 -7.20
C THR A 212 33.13 -4.84 -6.84
N ASN A 213 32.32 -4.76 -5.78
CA ASN A 213 31.50 -5.86 -5.27
C ASN A 213 30.04 -5.41 -5.14
N ILE A 214 29.34 -5.42 -6.27
CA ILE A 214 28.00 -4.84 -6.40
C ILE A 214 26.95 -5.93 -6.21
N VAL A 215 25.98 -5.69 -5.33
CA VAL A 215 24.76 -6.49 -5.21
C VAL A 215 23.57 -5.72 -5.73
N VAL A 216 22.74 -6.37 -6.55
CA VAL A 216 21.44 -5.87 -7.02
C VAL A 216 20.34 -6.74 -6.41
N VAL A 217 19.37 -6.14 -5.74
CA VAL A 217 18.16 -6.79 -5.23
C VAL A 217 16.98 -6.31 -6.05
N CYS A 218 16.41 -7.19 -6.87
CA CYS A 218 15.30 -6.86 -7.77
C CYS A 218 14.31 -8.02 -7.86
N GLY A 219 13.08 -7.71 -8.25
CA GLY A 219 12.05 -8.67 -8.62
C GLY A 219 12.62 -9.73 -9.56
N ALA A 220 12.29 -10.98 -9.27
CA ALA A 220 12.90 -12.15 -9.90
C ALA A 220 12.83 -12.10 -11.43
N TRP A 221 11.74 -11.54 -11.99
CA TRP A 221 11.57 -11.40 -13.44
C TRP A 221 12.68 -10.58 -14.10
N HIS A 222 13.20 -9.54 -13.43
CA HIS A 222 14.24 -8.66 -13.98
C HIS A 222 15.63 -9.30 -13.96
N ALA A 223 15.88 -10.24 -13.04
CA ALA A 223 17.22 -10.75 -12.76
C ALA A 223 18.00 -11.24 -13.99
N PRO A 224 17.42 -12.04 -14.92
CA PRO A 224 18.13 -12.48 -16.13
C PRO A 224 18.58 -11.32 -17.03
N ALA A 225 17.80 -10.23 -17.09
CA ALA A 225 18.08 -9.08 -17.92
C ALA A 225 19.28 -8.25 -17.45
N LEU A 226 19.67 -8.41 -16.17
CA LEU A 226 20.73 -7.66 -15.53
C LEU A 226 22.07 -8.40 -15.54
N LEU A 227 22.14 -9.61 -16.12
CA LEU A 227 23.38 -10.36 -16.29
C LEU A 227 24.27 -9.76 -17.39
N ASP A 228 23.67 -9.33 -18.50
CA ASP A 228 24.40 -8.80 -19.65
C ASP A 228 24.40 -7.27 -19.67
N VAL A 229 25.21 -6.68 -18.79
CA VAL A 229 25.28 -5.22 -18.62
C VAL A 229 26.16 -4.54 -19.68
N GLU A 230 27.17 -5.24 -20.20
CA GLU A 230 28.18 -4.65 -21.08
C GLU A 230 27.72 -4.59 -22.55
N THR A 231 27.06 -5.64 -23.06
CA THR A 231 26.72 -5.69 -24.49
C THR A 231 25.55 -4.77 -24.84
N THR A 232 24.67 -4.47 -23.87
CA THR A 232 23.43 -3.71 -24.09
C THR A 232 23.62 -2.20 -24.06
N ALA A 233 24.80 -1.69 -23.69
CA ALA A 233 25.02 -0.27 -23.40
C ALA A 233 24.56 0.68 -24.54
N LYS A 234 24.82 0.33 -25.80
CA LYS A 234 24.39 1.12 -26.97
C LYS A 234 22.88 1.07 -27.19
N GLN A 235 22.26 -0.10 -26.96
CA GLN A 235 20.82 -0.31 -27.14
C GLN A 235 20.05 0.41 -26.03
N ASP A 236 20.48 0.25 -24.78
CA ASP A 236 19.93 0.94 -23.62
C ASP A 236 19.99 2.47 -23.82
N ALA A 237 21.15 3.01 -24.21
CA ALA A 237 21.30 4.45 -24.45
C ALA A 237 20.41 4.98 -25.59
N LYS A 238 20.03 4.13 -26.56
CA LYS A 238 19.08 4.50 -27.62
C LYS A 238 17.65 4.49 -27.08
N LEU A 239 17.27 3.45 -26.35
CA LEU A 239 15.95 3.29 -25.76
C LEU A 239 15.64 4.38 -24.72
N LEU A 240 16.59 4.66 -23.83
CA LEU A 240 16.38 5.67 -22.79
C LEU A 240 16.25 7.10 -23.35
N LYS A 241 16.74 7.35 -24.58
CA LYS A 241 16.51 8.60 -25.30
C LYS A 241 15.11 8.71 -25.91
N THR A 242 14.40 7.60 -26.11
CA THR A 242 13.02 7.62 -26.64
C THR A 242 11.99 7.80 -25.54
N LEU A 243 12.38 7.64 -24.27
CA LEU A 243 11.50 7.91 -23.14
C LEU A 243 11.03 9.37 -23.11
N PRO A 244 9.81 9.65 -22.62
CA PRO A 244 9.29 11.00 -22.60
C PRO A 244 10.15 11.88 -21.70
N LYS A 245 10.48 13.07 -22.21
CA LYS A 245 11.14 14.10 -21.40
C LYS A 245 10.13 14.65 -20.41
N THR A 246 10.48 14.65 -19.14
CA THR A 246 9.62 15.10 -18.05
C THR A 246 10.24 16.28 -17.31
N LYS A 247 9.40 17.24 -16.92
CA LYS A 247 9.75 18.32 -15.97
C LYS A 247 9.04 18.14 -14.62
N ILE A 248 8.32 17.03 -14.47
CA ILE A 248 7.54 16.73 -13.28
C ILE A 248 8.47 16.61 -12.09
N LYS A 249 8.17 17.35 -11.04
CA LYS A 249 8.86 17.21 -9.76
C LYS A 249 8.08 16.22 -8.91
N VAL A 250 8.77 15.22 -8.39
CA VAL A 250 8.17 14.19 -7.54
C VAL A 250 8.53 14.47 -6.09
N GLY A 251 7.51 14.57 -5.25
CA GLY A 251 7.65 14.57 -3.79
C GLY A 251 7.59 13.13 -3.27
N CYS A 252 8.40 12.82 -2.25
CA CYS A 252 8.35 11.52 -1.56
C CYS A 252 8.16 11.74 -0.06
N THR A 253 7.27 10.98 0.56
CA THR A 253 7.10 10.98 2.03
C THR A 253 6.76 9.59 2.57
N TRP A 254 7.16 9.31 3.82
CA TRP A 254 6.80 8.06 4.50
C TRP A 254 5.41 8.20 5.12
N ILE A 255 4.57 7.20 4.89
CA ILE A 255 3.25 7.11 5.50
C ILE A 255 3.04 5.77 6.22
N PRO A 256 2.28 5.75 7.34
CA PRO A 256 1.78 4.52 7.90
C PRO A 256 1.01 3.71 6.85
N TRP A 257 1.34 2.43 6.74
CA TRP A 257 0.64 1.49 5.87
C TRP A 257 -0.06 0.43 6.71
N THR A 258 -0.92 -0.35 6.08
CA THR A 258 -1.69 -1.37 6.79
C THR A 258 -1.52 -2.73 6.12
N ASN A 259 -1.60 -3.79 6.88
CA ASN A 259 -1.60 -5.15 6.33
C ASN A 259 -2.78 -5.38 5.37
N ASP A 260 -3.94 -4.79 5.63
CA ASP A 260 -5.10 -4.86 4.71
C ASP A 260 -4.75 -4.33 3.31
N ARG A 261 -3.95 -3.27 3.24
CA ARG A 261 -3.47 -2.67 1.98
C ARG A 261 -2.21 -3.34 1.41
N LEU A 262 -1.45 -4.06 2.23
CA LEU A 262 -0.46 -5.02 1.72
C LEU A 262 -1.15 -6.19 1.01
N SER A 263 -2.38 -6.51 1.44
CA SER A 263 -3.13 -7.60 0.85
C SER A 263 -3.70 -7.23 -0.52
N MET A 264 -3.67 -8.16 -1.48
CA MET A 264 -4.45 -8.03 -2.73
C MET A 264 -5.96 -7.92 -2.45
N PHE A 265 -6.43 -8.32 -1.26
CA PHE A 265 -7.84 -8.31 -0.86
C PHE A 265 -8.51 -6.92 -0.93
N SER A 266 -7.73 -5.83 -0.81
CA SER A 266 -8.27 -4.47 -0.89
C SER A 266 -8.32 -3.90 -2.31
N GLY A 267 -7.99 -4.69 -3.34
CA GLY A 267 -7.91 -4.24 -4.75
C GLY A 267 -6.73 -3.31 -5.06
N TYR A 268 -5.83 -3.09 -4.09
CA TYR A 268 -4.68 -2.18 -4.19
C TYR A 268 -3.35 -2.91 -4.48
N GLY A 269 -3.39 -4.25 -4.58
CA GLY A 269 -2.39 -5.06 -5.28
C GLY A 269 -0.94 -4.95 -4.80
N ALA A 270 -0.66 -4.82 -3.50
CA ALA A 270 0.71 -4.84 -2.98
C ALA A 270 1.34 -6.26 -2.89
N GLY A 271 0.80 -7.23 -3.65
CA GLY A 271 1.52 -8.46 -3.98
C GLY A 271 1.34 -9.68 -3.06
N ILE A 272 0.75 -9.56 -1.85
CA ILE A 272 0.54 -10.73 -0.96
C ILE A 272 -0.92 -10.89 -0.55
N THR A 273 -1.34 -12.10 -0.18
CA THR A 273 -2.71 -12.36 0.29
C THR A 273 -2.82 -12.43 1.81
N SER A 274 -1.71 -12.79 2.48
CA SER A 274 -1.69 -13.23 3.88
C SER A 274 -0.59 -12.57 4.73
N PRO A 275 -0.55 -11.23 4.84
CA PRO A 275 0.51 -10.48 5.54
C PRO A 275 0.73 -10.88 7.01
N GLY A 276 -0.32 -11.20 7.75
CA GLY A 276 -0.22 -11.65 9.14
C GLY A 276 0.36 -13.06 9.28
N TRP A 277 0.16 -13.92 8.28
CA TRP A 277 0.83 -15.22 8.17
C TRP A 277 2.32 -15.04 7.86
N TYR A 278 2.66 -14.19 6.89
CA TYR A 278 4.06 -13.89 6.57
C TYR A 278 4.82 -13.24 7.73
N GLU A 279 4.17 -12.35 8.49
CA GLU A 279 4.76 -11.81 9.73
C GLU A 279 5.06 -12.94 10.74
N HIS A 280 4.17 -13.93 10.85
CA HIS A 280 4.38 -15.09 11.70
C HIS A 280 5.54 -15.96 11.20
N LEU A 281 5.62 -16.23 9.90
CA LEU A 281 6.74 -16.97 9.29
C LEU A 281 8.08 -16.23 9.42
N TRP A 282 8.06 -14.91 9.33
CA TRP A 282 9.25 -14.07 9.55
C TRP A 282 9.77 -14.27 10.97
N LYS A 283 8.90 -14.17 11.97
CA LYS A 283 9.27 -14.27 13.40
C LYS A 283 9.56 -15.68 13.88
N TYR A 284 8.83 -16.68 13.38
CA TYR A 284 8.82 -18.03 13.98
C TYR A 284 9.01 -19.17 12.96
N GLY A 285 8.87 -18.92 11.65
CA GLY A 285 8.75 -19.98 10.63
C GLY A 285 9.94 -20.93 10.49
N GLN A 286 11.14 -20.55 10.95
CA GLN A 286 12.28 -21.48 10.98
C GLN A 286 12.10 -22.62 12.00
N LYS A 287 11.35 -22.39 13.08
CA LYS A 287 11.18 -23.34 14.19
C LYS A 287 9.75 -23.85 14.35
N ASP A 288 8.79 -23.23 13.67
CA ASP A 288 7.37 -23.57 13.80
C ASP A 288 6.93 -24.54 12.71
N ASP A 289 6.56 -25.75 13.08
CA ASP A 289 5.96 -26.77 12.22
C ASP A 289 4.50 -26.48 11.84
N GLY A 290 3.89 -25.45 12.42
CA GLY A 290 2.48 -25.08 12.24
C GLY A 290 1.69 -25.19 13.54
N SER A 291 2.21 -25.89 14.54
CA SER A 291 1.60 -26.03 15.87
C SER A 291 1.43 -24.69 16.58
N ARG A 292 2.39 -23.76 16.44
CA ARG A 292 2.29 -22.43 17.05
C ARG A 292 1.21 -21.60 16.36
N TRP A 293 1.07 -21.73 15.04
CA TRP A 293 -0.01 -21.06 14.31
C TRP A 293 -1.38 -21.55 14.76
N LEU A 294 -1.61 -22.87 14.81
CA LEU A 294 -2.88 -23.44 15.28
C LEU A 294 -3.17 -23.08 16.74
N THR A 295 -2.14 -22.99 17.57
CA THR A 295 -2.28 -22.49 18.94
C THR A 295 -2.74 -21.03 18.97
N LYS A 296 -2.24 -20.19 18.05
CA LYS A 296 -2.67 -18.79 17.89
C LYS A 296 -4.14 -18.71 17.46
N VAL A 297 -4.55 -19.56 16.51
CA VAL A 297 -5.95 -19.69 16.07
C VAL A 297 -6.87 -20.11 17.22
N ALA A 298 -6.52 -21.17 17.95
CA ALA A 298 -7.29 -21.63 19.10
C ALA A 298 -7.43 -20.56 20.19
N ARG A 299 -6.38 -19.75 20.43
CA ARG A 299 -6.45 -18.62 21.36
C ARG A 299 -7.43 -17.55 20.91
N LEU A 300 -7.48 -17.23 19.61
CA LEU A 300 -8.46 -16.29 19.06
C LEU A 300 -9.88 -16.78 19.28
N PHE A 301 -10.17 -18.04 18.96
CA PHE A 301 -11.50 -18.62 19.17
C PHE A 301 -11.90 -18.63 20.65
N ARG A 302 -10.99 -19.00 21.56
CA ARG A 302 -11.23 -18.90 23.02
C ARG A 302 -11.55 -17.47 23.47
N GLN A 303 -10.85 -16.47 22.93
CA GLN A 303 -11.15 -15.06 23.22
C GLN A 303 -12.55 -14.64 22.75
N LYS A 304 -13.05 -15.26 21.67
CA LYS A 304 -14.44 -15.11 21.20
C LYS A 304 -15.42 -16.05 21.91
N LYS A 305 -15.01 -16.66 23.03
CA LYS A 305 -15.82 -17.58 23.86
C LYS A 305 -16.25 -18.86 23.14
N MET A 306 -15.48 -19.32 22.16
CA MET A 306 -15.69 -20.62 21.53
C MET A 306 -14.91 -21.69 22.29
N ASP A 307 -15.51 -22.87 22.45
CA ASP A 307 -14.93 -23.99 23.20
C ASP A 307 -13.93 -24.79 22.36
N ILE A 308 -12.70 -24.29 22.29
CA ILE A 308 -11.60 -24.96 21.59
C ILE A 308 -10.64 -25.56 22.61
N SER A 309 -10.64 -26.88 22.76
CA SER A 309 -9.69 -27.60 23.61
C SER A 309 -8.31 -27.80 22.96
N THR A 310 -7.32 -28.26 23.73
CA THR A 310 -6.00 -28.66 23.18
C THR A 310 -6.11 -29.85 22.22
N ALA A 311 -7.11 -30.73 22.41
CA ALA A 311 -7.34 -31.87 21.51
C ALA A 311 -7.66 -31.40 20.08
N HIS A 312 -8.44 -30.33 19.93
CA HIS A 312 -8.71 -29.74 18.61
C HIS A 312 -7.44 -29.24 17.92
N VAL A 313 -6.48 -28.68 18.67
CA VAL A 313 -5.21 -28.21 18.11
C VAL A 313 -4.37 -29.39 17.61
N ILE A 314 -4.28 -30.46 18.40
CA ILE A 314 -3.55 -31.68 18.04
C ILE A 314 -4.17 -32.33 16.80
N GLU A 315 -5.50 -32.44 16.77
CA GLU A 315 -6.20 -33.07 15.65
C GLU A 315 -6.13 -32.22 14.37
N ALA A 316 -6.28 -30.91 14.47
CA ALA A 316 -6.08 -30.01 13.33
C ALA A 316 -4.64 -30.09 12.79
N PHE A 317 -3.64 -30.21 13.67
CA PHE A 317 -2.25 -30.37 13.23
C PHE A 317 -2.04 -31.68 12.46
N ARG A 318 -2.51 -32.81 13.00
CA ARG A 318 -2.44 -34.12 12.34
C ARG A 318 -3.16 -34.13 10.99
N LEU A 319 -4.33 -33.52 10.91
CA LEU A 319 -5.06 -33.38 9.66
C LEU A 319 -4.27 -32.53 8.65
N ALA A 320 -3.67 -31.43 9.08
CA ALA A 320 -2.84 -30.60 8.20
C ALA A 320 -1.61 -31.35 7.67
N GLU A 321 -0.94 -32.15 8.50
CA GLU A 321 0.17 -33.02 8.08
C GLU A 321 -0.28 -34.11 7.10
N THR A 322 -1.46 -34.69 7.33
CA THR A 322 -2.06 -35.68 6.42
C THR A 322 -2.38 -35.05 5.07
N LEU A 323 -2.98 -33.85 5.05
CA LEU A 323 -3.28 -33.11 3.84
C LEU A 323 -2.02 -32.75 3.06
N ALA A 324 -0.97 -32.27 3.75
CA ALA A 324 0.32 -32.00 3.11
C ALA A 324 0.89 -33.26 2.46
N SER A 325 0.86 -34.39 3.18
CA SER A 325 1.35 -35.68 2.67
C SER A 325 0.57 -36.17 1.45
N LEU A 326 -0.77 -36.05 1.46
CA LEU A 326 -1.63 -36.42 0.34
C LEU A 326 -1.37 -35.56 -0.91
N ARG A 327 -0.97 -34.30 -0.72
CA ARG A 327 -0.61 -33.36 -1.78
C ARG A 327 0.85 -33.48 -2.21
N ALA A 328 1.60 -34.45 -1.68
CA ALA A 328 3.05 -34.58 -1.85
C ALA A 328 3.80 -33.29 -1.48
N LEU A 329 3.21 -32.48 -0.60
CA LEU A 329 3.85 -31.30 -0.04
C LEU A 329 4.76 -31.77 1.08
N SER A 330 5.95 -31.23 1.04
CA SER A 330 7.01 -31.62 1.94
C SER A 330 6.80 -30.98 3.34
N ARG A 331 6.05 -29.86 3.43
CA ARG A 331 5.67 -29.19 4.69
C ARG A 331 4.25 -28.65 4.61
N VAL A 332 3.61 -28.57 5.77
CA VAL A 332 2.32 -27.92 5.99
C VAL A 332 2.38 -26.42 5.67
N GLY A 333 1.56 -25.96 4.73
CA GLY A 333 1.38 -24.54 4.42
C GLY A 333 0.13 -23.95 5.08
N LEU A 334 -0.10 -22.66 4.82
CA LEU A 334 -1.30 -21.96 5.32
C LEU A 334 -2.59 -22.60 4.80
N HIS A 335 -2.57 -23.15 3.59
CA HIS A 335 -3.73 -23.77 2.96
C HIS A 335 -4.18 -25.03 3.74
N GLU A 336 -3.25 -25.93 4.04
CA GLU A 336 -3.52 -27.13 4.85
C GLU A 336 -3.95 -26.77 6.28
N LEU A 337 -3.34 -25.73 6.88
CA LEU A 337 -3.72 -25.26 8.21
C LEU A 337 -5.14 -24.68 8.24
N ASN A 338 -5.57 -23.99 7.19
CA ASN A 338 -6.90 -23.41 7.09
C ASN A 338 -7.97 -24.48 6.89
N GLU A 339 -7.73 -25.44 5.99
CA GLU A 339 -8.65 -26.58 5.81
C GLU A 339 -8.79 -27.36 7.12
N ALA A 340 -7.67 -27.69 7.77
CA ALA A 340 -7.71 -28.43 9.02
C ALA A 340 -8.38 -27.65 10.15
N THR A 341 -8.17 -26.33 10.21
CA THR A 341 -8.87 -25.43 11.14
C THR A 341 -10.37 -25.44 10.88
N GLN A 342 -10.79 -25.30 9.62
CA GLN A 342 -12.21 -25.30 9.26
C GLN A 342 -12.87 -26.62 9.63
N THR A 343 -12.24 -27.74 9.30
CA THR A 343 -12.79 -29.08 9.57
C THR A 343 -12.87 -29.35 11.08
N VAL A 344 -11.79 -29.14 11.82
CA VAL A 344 -11.68 -29.59 13.21
C VAL A 344 -12.17 -28.55 14.21
N MET A 345 -11.78 -27.28 14.04
CA MET A 345 -12.09 -26.22 15.01
C MET A 345 -13.41 -25.49 14.68
N CYS A 346 -13.79 -25.43 13.40
CA CYS A 346 -15.02 -24.76 12.95
C CYS A 346 -16.15 -25.74 12.62
N MET A 347 -15.95 -27.06 12.76
CA MET A 347 -16.94 -28.10 12.41
C MET A 347 -17.48 -27.96 10.97
N GLY A 348 -16.61 -27.54 10.03
CA GLY A 348 -16.94 -27.31 8.63
C GLY A 348 -17.46 -25.90 8.29
N ASP A 349 -17.76 -25.05 9.29
CA ASP A 349 -18.31 -23.72 9.06
C ASP A 349 -17.25 -22.72 8.56
N GLY A 350 -17.42 -22.23 7.34
CA GLY A 350 -16.54 -21.24 6.72
C GLY A 350 -16.61 -19.85 7.37
N ILE A 351 -17.71 -19.48 8.02
CA ILE A 351 -17.90 -18.15 8.64
C ILE A 351 -16.90 -17.96 9.79
N LEU A 352 -16.65 -19.01 10.56
CA LEU A 352 -15.68 -18.97 11.65
C LEU A 352 -14.24 -18.86 11.12
N LEU A 353 -13.96 -19.42 9.95
CA LEU A 353 -12.67 -19.23 9.29
C LEU A 353 -12.48 -17.79 8.79
N GLU A 354 -13.54 -17.09 8.38
CA GLU A 354 -13.47 -15.67 8.00
C GLU A 354 -12.97 -14.78 9.16
N LEU A 355 -13.31 -15.11 10.41
CA LEU A 355 -12.75 -14.45 11.57
C LEU A 355 -11.23 -14.65 11.65
N VAL A 356 -10.74 -15.88 11.43
CA VAL A 356 -9.30 -16.19 11.41
C VAL A 356 -8.61 -15.43 10.27
N LYS A 357 -9.25 -15.39 9.09
CA LYS A 357 -8.74 -14.66 7.93
C LYS A 357 -8.53 -13.18 8.26
N LYS A 358 -9.55 -12.53 8.81
CA LYS A 358 -9.50 -11.11 9.15
C LYS A 358 -8.50 -10.79 10.27
N GLU A 359 -8.56 -11.53 11.37
CA GLU A 359 -7.84 -11.19 12.60
C GLU A 359 -6.39 -11.70 12.63
N LEU A 360 -6.09 -12.81 11.94
CA LEU A 360 -4.75 -13.44 11.98
C LEU A 360 -4.05 -13.49 10.62
N ILE A 361 -4.75 -13.86 9.54
CA ILE A 361 -4.11 -14.05 8.22
C ILE A 361 -3.81 -12.70 7.57
N VAL A 362 -4.78 -11.78 7.57
CA VAL A 362 -4.54 -10.38 7.20
C VAL A 362 -3.90 -9.67 8.38
N ALA A 363 -4.51 -9.77 9.57
CA ALA A 363 -4.11 -9.11 10.82
C ALA A 363 -4.00 -7.58 10.65
N GLN A 364 -5.02 -6.82 11.09
CA GLN A 364 -5.22 -5.37 10.82
C GLN A 364 -4.20 -4.41 11.46
N ARG A 365 -2.92 -4.73 11.37
CA ARG A 365 -1.79 -3.95 11.87
C ARG A 365 -1.58 -2.72 10.99
N ILE A 366 -1.22 -1.63 11.65
CA ILE A 366 -0.74 -0.39 11.04
C ILE A 366 0.71 -0.15 11.47
N GLY A 367 1.55 0.32 10.56
CA GLY A 367 2.91 0.71 10.91
C GLY A 367 2.98 2.06 11.59
N LYS A 368 4.20 2.47 11.92
CA LYS A 368 4.49 3.75 12.56
C LYS A 368 5.57 4.50 11.80
N VAL A 369 5.38 5.80 11.71
CA VAL A 369 6.30 6.74 11.09
C VAL A 369 6.81 7.71 12.18
N PRO A 370 8.11 8.05 12.20
CA PRO A 370 8.69 9.01 13.14
C PRO A 370 8.00 10.39 13.11
N ASP A 371 7.96 11.06 14.27
CA ASP A 371 7.45 12.43 14.37
C ASP A 371 8.44 13.45 13.76
N GLU A 372 9.72 13.10 13.68
CA GLU A 372 10.83 13.93 13.15
C GLU A 372 10.85 14.01 11.62
N LEU A 373 10.08 13.18 10.94
CA LEU A 373 10.01 13.22 9.49
C LEU A 373 9.40 14.55 9.03
N PRO A 374 9.96 15.18 7.99
CA PRO A 374 9.34 16.35 7.39
C PRO A 374 7.92 16.00 6.93
N LYS A 375 6.93 16.70 7.49
CA LYS A 375 5.51 16.57 7.15
C LYS A 375 4.99 17.89 6.61
N LEU A 376 3.95 17.83 5.79
CA LEU A 376 3.25 19.04 5.41
C LEU A 376 2.56 19.66 6.64
N PRO A 377 2.51 21.01 6.75
CA PRO A 377 1.91 21.67 7.89
C PRO A 377 0.47 21.21 8.19
N LEU A 378 -0.35 21.02 7.14
CA LEU A 378 -1.73 20.55 7.29
C LEU A 378 -1.81 19.12 7.86
N GLN A 379 -0.93 18.22 7.38
CA GLN A 379 -0.82 16.86 7.91
C GLN A 379 -0.40 16.87 9.38
N GLU A 380 0.62 17.66 9.73
CA GLU A 380 1.10 17.77 11.10
C GLU A 380 0.01 18.34 12.03
N ASN A 381 -0.75 19.34 11.56
CA ASN A 381 -1.89 19.87 12.29
C ASN A 381 -2.98 18.82 12.52
N PHE A 382 -3.34 18.07 11.48
CA PHE A 382 -4.30 16.97 11.58
C PHE A 382 -3.87 15.92 12.61
N GLU A 383 -2.62 15.43 12.53
CA GLU A 383 -2.11 14.40 13.45
C GLU A 383 -2.08 14.88 14.91
N LYS A 384 -1.71 16.16 15.14
CA LYS A 384 -1.77 16.79 16.46
C LYS A 384 -3.19 16.85 17.01
N LEU A 385 -4.16 17.24 16.20
CA LEU A 385 -5.58 17.29 16.58
C LEU A 385 -6.15 15.90 16.85
N ALA A 386 -5.85 14.91 16.00
CA ALA A 386 -6.28 13.53 16.21
C ALA A 386 -5.76 12.97 17.55
N LYS A 387 -4.49 13.26 17.87
CA LYS A 387 -3.87 12.87 19.14
C LYS A 387 -4.49 13.58 20.34
N SER A 388 -4.70 14.90 20.27
CA SER A 388 -5.28 15.68 21.38
C SER A 388 -6.73 15.25 21.66
N TYR A 389 -7.51 14.96 20.62
CA TYR A 389 -8.90 14.49 20.73
C TYR A 389 -9.03 13.00 21.02
N ARG A 390 -7.90 12.29 21.17
CA ARG A 390 -7.83 10.84 21.42
C ARG A 390 -8.61 10.02 20.38
N LEU A 391 -8.49 10.43 19.12
CA LEU A 391 -8.99 9.72 17.95
C LEU A 391 -7.81 8.95 17.33
N PRO A 392 -7.55 7.70 17.76
CA PRO A 392 -6.44 6.93 17.24
C PRO A 392 -6.62 6.66 15.74
N ILE A 393 -5.50 6.76 15.01
CA ILE A 393 -5.43 6.42 13.60
C ILE A 393 -5.27 4.90 13.49
N THR A 394 -6.39 4.20 13.28
CA THR A 394 -6.45 2.73 13.22
C THR A 394 -7.03 2.24 11.91
N ALA A 395 -6.50 1.13 11.40
CA ALA A 395 -7.04 0.42 10.23
C ALA A 395 -8.41 -0.22 10.52
N GLU A 396 -8.66 -0.56 11.79
CA GLU A 396 -9.93 -1.09 12.29
C GLU A 396 -11.02 -0.02 12.28
N LYS A 397 -12.23 -0.45 11.88
CA LYS A 397 -13.45 0.36 12.05
C LYS A 397 -13.74 0.52 13.53
N LYS A 398 -13.92 1.76 13.97
CA LYS A 398 -14.29 2.06 15.35
C LYS A 398 -15.47 3.00 15.39
N ASP A 399 -16.48 2.59 16.14
CA ASP A 399 -17.69 3.37 16.35
C ASP A 399 -17.50 4.32 17.55
N TYR A 400 -17.97 5.55 17.37
CA TYR A 400 -17.95 6.61 18.36
C TYR A 400 -19.35 7.17 18.50
N GLU A 401 -19.89 7.12 19.72
CA GLU A 401 -21.07 7.89 20.10
C GLU A 401 -20.60 9.18 20.79
N LEU A 402 -20.82 10.31 20.14
CA LEU A 402 -20.40 11.64 20.59
C LEU A 402 -21.57 12.36 21.26
N ASP A 403 -21.33 12.93 22.45
CA ASP A 403 -22.28 13.81 23.14
C ASP A 403 -21.80 15.27 23.00
N LEU A 404 -22.47 16.04 22.13
CA LEU A 404 -22.04 17.39 21.75
C LEU A 404 -22.03 18.41 22.90
N ARG A 405 -22.57 18.05 24.07
CA ARG A 405 -22.51 18.89 25.29
C ARG A 405 -21.14 18.81 25.97
N LYS A 406 -20.35 17.78 25.66
CA LYS A 406 -18.98 17.63 26.17
C LYS A 406 -18.01 18.25 25.18
N GLU A 407 -17.18 19.16 25.67
CA GLU A 407 -16.21 19.89 24.84
C GLU A 407 -15.30 18.96 24.02
N THR A 408 -14.85 17.84 24.59
CA THR A 408 -14.03 16.85 23.87
C THR A 408 -14.78 16.21 22.70
N ASP A 409 -16.03 15.82 22.90
CA ASP A 409 -16.83 15.15 21.87
C ASP A 409 -17.31 16.15 20.80
N LEU A 410 -17.59 17.39 21.21
CA LEU A 410 -17.82 18.51 20.31
C LEU A 410 -16.60 18.76 19.40
N ASN A 411 -15.39 18.79 19.96
CA ASN A 411 -14.16 18.96 19.17
C ASN A 411 -13.87 17.78 18.23
N ARG A 412 -14.26 16.55 18.61
CA ARG A 412 -14.20 15.38 17.72
C ARG A 412 -15.15 15.54 16.53
N SER A 413 -16.40 15.91 16.80
CA SER A 413 -17.41 16.15 15.77
C SER A 413 -16.94 17.24 14.78
N LYS A 414 -16.47 18.38 15.29
CA LYS A 414 -15.89 19.46 14.46
C LYS A 414 -14.80 18.97 13.54
N LEU A 415 -13.83 18.20 14.05
CA LEU A 415 -12.73 17.69 13.23
C LEU A 415 -13.24 16.78 12.11
N ILE A 416 -14.19 15.89 12.40
CA ILE A 416 -14.75 14.96 11.40
C ILE A 416 -15.50 15.74 10.32
N TYR A 417 -16.33 16.71 10.69
CA TYR A 417 -17.04 17.57 9.72
C TYR A 417 -16.08 18.40 8.86
N ARG A 418 -15.06 19.00 9.48
CA ARG A 418 -14.02 19.76 8.76
C ARG A 418 -13.31 18.90 7.71
N LEU A 419 -12.94 17.67 8.07
CA LEU A 419 -12.32 16.75 7.12
C LEU A 419 -13.29 16.35 6.00
N ALA A 420 -14.57 16.10 6.30
CA ALA A 420 -15.59 15.82 5.29
C ALA A 420 -15.78 16.99 4.31
N ILE A 421 -15.75 18.24 4.79
CA ILE A 421 -15.80 19.45 3.94
C ILE A 421 -14.62 19.49 2.97
N LEU A 422 -13.43 19.12 3.43
CA LEU A 422 -12.23 19.01 2.60
C LEU A 422 -12.21 17.78 1.69
N ASP A 423 -13.30 17.01 1.63
CA ASP A 423 -13.39 15.74 0.90
C ASP A 423 -12.42 14.65 1.42
N ILE A 424 -11.98 14.80 2.68
CA ILE A 424 -11.11 13.83 3.38
C ILE A 424 -12.00 12.86 4.16
N LYS A 425 -12.27 11.69 3.55
CA LYS A 425 -13.20 10.68 4.07
C LYS A 425 -12.60 9.86 5.22
N TRP A 426 -12.61 10.41 6.44
CA TRP A 426 -12.20 9.67 7.64
C TRP A 426 -13.33 8.89 8.31
N GLY A 427 -14.53 9.46 8.28
CA GLY A 427 -15.68 8.99 9.06
C GLY A 427 -16.96 8.96 8.25
N THR A 428 -17.77 7.95 8.50
CA THR A 428 -19.15 7.85 7.98
C THR A 428 -20.12 8.01 9.13
N GLN A 429 -21.07 8.94 8.99
CA GLN A 429 -22.11 9.14 9.99
C GLN A 429 -23.08 7.96 9.98
N LEU A 430 -23.40 7.43 11.15
CA LEU A 430 -24.41 6.39 11.33
C LEU A 430 -25.78 7.03 11.60
N ALA A 431 -26.85 6.37 11.15
CA ALA A 431 -28.21 6.80 11.47
C ALA A 431 -28.42 6.74 13.00
N ALA A 432 -28.74 7.88 13.61
CA ALA A 432 -28.94 7.97 15.05
C ALA A 432 -30.18 7.16 15.46
N ARG A 433 -30.04 6.26 16.45
CA ARG A 433 -31.16 5.49 17.03
C ARG A 433 -32.14 6.35 17.85
N THR A 434 -31.77 7.58 18.18
CA THR A 434 -32.54 8.50 19.04
C THR A 434 -32.76 9.85 18.36
N LYS A 435 -33.96 10.42 18.51
CA LYS A 435 -34.39 11.73 17.97
C LYS A 435 -33.71 12.96 18.62
N GLY A 436 -32.67 12.76 19.43
CA GLY A 436 -31.99 13.86 20.14
C GLY A 436 -30.95 14.53 19.26
N THR A 437 -30.98 15.85 19.14
CA THR A 437 -30.07 16.67 18.32
C THR A 437 -28.64 16.78 18.86
N PHE A 438 -28.38 16.30 20.08
CA PHE A 438 -27.09 16.40 20.77
C PHE A 438 -26.23 15.13 20.72
N LYS A 439 -26.72 14.07 20.05
CA LYS A 439 -25.98 12.81 19.91
C LYS A 439 -25.65 12.53 18.45
N GLU A 440 -24.39 12.23 18.20
CA GLU A 440 -23.93 11.78 16.89
C GLU A 440 -23.26 10.42 17.00
N ALA A 441 -23.46 9.58 15.99
CA ALA A 441 -22.81 8.29 15.88
C ALA A 441 -21.96 8.28 14.61
N TRP A 442 -20.68 7.92 14.76
CA TRP A 442 -19.70 7.93 13.67
C TRP A 442 -18.92 6.63 13.67
N THR A 443 -18.71 6.05 12.49
CA THR A 443 -17.71 5.00 12.29
C THR A 443 -16.48 5.63 11.65
N LEU A 444 -15.33 5.56 12.33
CA LEU A 444 -14.06 6.03 11.80
C LEU A 444 -13.21 4.85 11.32
N ARG A 445 -12.52 5.04 10.19
CA ARG A 445 -11.54 4.09 9.65
C ARG A 445 -10.43 4.84 8.95
N TRP A 446 -9.18 4.59 9.31
CA TRP A 446 -8.05 5.18 8.59
C TRP A 446 -7.83 4.51 7.23
N GLN A 447 -7.56 5.32 6.20
CA GLN A 447 -7.17 4.87 4.86
C GLN A 447 -5.94 5.66 4.38
N PRO A 448 -4.94 5.02 3.75
CA PRO A 448 -3.73 5.74 3.29
C PRO A 448 -4.01 6.88 2.31
N GLU A 449 -5.06 6.78 1.50
CA GLU A 449 -5.49 7.82 0.56
C GLU A 449 -5.79 9.14 1.26
N MET A 450 -6.15 9.12 2.55
CA MET A 450 -6.30 10.35 3.33
C MET A 450 -5.03 11.20 3.32
N PHE A 451 -3.83 10.62 3.22
CA PHE A 451 -2.59 11.39 3.07
C PHE A 451 -2.52 12.12 1.72
N ILE A 452 -2.96 11.50 0.63
CA ILE A 452 -3.03 12.17 -0.69
C ILE A 452 -3.95 13.38 -0.59
N HIS A 453 -5.14 13.21 -0.01
CA HIS A 453 -6.09 14.31 0.13
C HIS A 453 -5.56 15.39 1.08
N LEU A 454 -4.84 15.03 2.16
CA LEU A 454 -4.18 16.01 3.03
C LEU A 454 -3.08 16.81 2.28
N ILE A 455 -2.33 16.16 1.40
CA ILE A 455 -1.33 16.84 0.55
C ILE A 455 -2.03 17.79 -0.43
N GLU A 456 -3.03 17.30 -1.16
CA GLU A 456 -3.81 18.07 -2.13
C GLU A 456 -4.45 19.30 -1.47
N LYS A 457 -5.08 19.11 -0.30
CA LYS A 457 -5.77 20.19 0.42
C LYS A 457 -4.82 21.11 1.18
N GLY A 458 -3.52 20.81 1.21
CA GLY A 458 -2.49 21.66 1.82
C GLY A 458 -2.44 23.08 1.21
N ILE A 459 -2.83 23.23 -0.06
CA ILE A 459 -2.88 24.54 -0.74
C ILE A 459 -3.86 25.53 -0.07
N TRP A 460 -4.88 25.01 0.63
CA TRP A 460 -5.90 25.83 1.29
C TRP A 460 -5.46 26.35 2.65
N GLY A 461 -4.42 25.77 3.27
CA GLY A 461 -3.86 26.31 4.50
C GLY A 461 -3.09 25.29 5.35
N ASN A 462 -2.40 25.82 6.36
CA ASN A 462 -1.54 25.04 7.25
C ASN A 462 -2.29 24.37 8.42
N THR A 463 -3.56 24.72 8.64
CA THR A 463 -4.42 24.12 9.67
C THR A 463 -5.70 23.62 9.04
N VAL A 464 -6.28 22.56 9.61
CA VAL A 464 -7.54 21.97 9.12
C VAL A 464 -8.64 23.02 9.09
N GLU A 465 -8.74 23.85 10.12
CA GLU A 465 -9.71 24.95 10.19
C GLU A 465 -9.55 25.96 9.05
N ASN A 466 -8.34 26.53 8.88
CA ASN A 466 -8.09 27.54 7.86
C ASN A 466 -8.27 26.97 6.45
N ALA A 467 -7.84 25.73 6.23
CA ALA A 467 -8.02 25.03 4.96
C ALA A 467 -9.51 24.87 4.62
N CYS A 468 -10.33 24.43 5.58
CA CYS A 468 -11.78 24.31 5.38
C CYS A 468 -12.43 25.66 5.08
N THR A 469 -12.08 26.69 5.85
CA THR A 469 -12.65 28.03 5.67
C THR A 469 -12.36 28.57 4.26
N LYS A 470 -11.11 28.51 3.80
CA LYS A 470 -10.77 29.00 2.45
C LYS A 470 -11.40 28.13 1.36
N PHE A 471 -11.48 26.82 1.56
CA PHE A 471 -12.10 25.91 0.61
C PHE A 471 -13.61 26.18 0.42
N LEU A 472 -14.35 26.42 1.50
CA LEU A 472 -15.76 26.80 1.43
C LEU A 472 -15.95 28.16 0.76
N VAL A 473 -15.10 29.13 1.10
CA VAL A 473 -15.16 30.46 0.48
C VAL A 473 -14.91 30.39 -1.02
N ASP A 474 -13.91 29.62 -1.48
CA ASP A 474 -13.65 29.42 -2.91
C ASP A 474 -14.82 28.73 -3.63
N LYS A 475 -15.40 27.68 -3.02
CA LYS A 475 -16.62 27.04 -3.55
C LYS A 475 -17.78 28.03 -3.68
N SER A 476 -17.98 28.89 -2.68
CA SER A 476 -19.05 29.90 -2.68
C SER A 476 -18.90 30.95 -3.78
N GLN A 477 -17.67 31.21 -4.23
CA GLN A 477 -17.41 32.15 -5.32
C GLN A 477 -17.69 31.54 -6.70
N LYS A 478 -17.71 30.21 -6.82
CA LYS A 478 -17.90 29.47 -8.08
C LYS A 478 -19.35 29.10 -8.37
N THR A 479 -20.23 29.22 -7.39
CA THR A 479 -21.68 29.03 -7.56
C THR A 479 -22.43 30.35 -7.37
N ASN A 480 -23.54 30.50 -8.09
CA ASN A 480 -24.51 31.57 -7.87
C ASN A 480 -25.91 31.00 -7.54
N ASP A 481 -26.01 29.70 -7.28
CA ASP A 481 -27.26 29.05 -6.85
C ASP A 481 -27.40 29.22 -5.32
N ILE A 482 -28.55 29.75 -4.88
CA ILE A 482 -28.83 29.99 -3.46
C ILE A 482 -28.92 28.66 -2.71
N LYS A 483 -29.42 27.59 -3.33
CA LYS A 483 -29.51 26.26 -2.72
C LYS A 483 -28.13 25.70 -2.42
N ASP A 484 -27.21 25.77 -3.37
CA ASP A 484 -25.82 25.34 -3.16
C ASP A 484 -25.16 26.12 -2.01
N LEU A 485 -25.36 27.45 -1.98
CA LEU A 485 -24.83 28.30 -0.91
C LEU A 485 -25.42 27.93 0.46
N ALA A 486 -26.72 27.62 0.52
CA ALA A 486 -27.37 27.17 1.74
C ALA A 486 -26.86 25.80 2.20
N ASP A 487 -26.60 24.88 1.27
CA ASP A 487 -25.98 23.58 1.56
C ASP A 487 -24.54 23.75 2.11
N LEU A 488 -23.77 24.72 1.60
CA LEU A 488 -22.45 25.06 2.15
C LEU A 488 -22.54 25.61 3.58
N ILE A 489 -23.56 26.42 3.90
CA ILE A 489 -23.81 26.90 5.27
C ILE A 489 -24.19 25.73 6.19
N GLN A 490 -25.05 24.83 5.72
CA GLN A 490 -25.46 23.65 6.48
C GLN A 490 -24.26 22.75 6.83
N GLN A 491 -23.25 22.68 5.95
CA GLN A 491 -21.98 22.00 6.23
C GLN A 491 -21.09 22.79 7.20
N ALA A 492 -21.05 24.12 7.10
CA ALA A 492 -20.18 24.98 7.89
C ALA A 492 -20.59 25.07 9.38
N ILE A 493 -21.89 24.97 9.68
CA ILE A 493 -22.43 25.11 11.04
C ILE A 493 -21.90 24.00 11.98
N PRO A 494 -22.06 22.69 11.70
CA PRO A 494 -21.52 21.63 12.55
C PRO A 494 -19.99 21.66 12.70
N ALA A 495 -19.29 22.21 11.70
CA ALA A 495 -17.85 22.40 11.70
C ALA A 495 -17.36 23.62 12.50
N GLU A 496 -18.29 24.46 13.01
CA GLU A 496 -18.04 25.76 13.63
C GLU A 496 -17.03 26.62 12.83
N LEU A 497 -17.31 26.82 11.55
CA LEU A 497 -16.47 27.64 10.66
C LEU A 497 -17.03 29.05 10.54
N PHE A 498 -17.05 29.80 11.65
CA PHE A 498 -17.67 31.13 11.73
C PHE A 498 -17.18 32.10 10.63
N GLY A 499 -15.87 32.12 10.35
CA GLY A 499 -15.30 32.96 9.29
C GLY A 499 -15.77 32.61 7.88
N ALA A 500 -16.19 31.36 7.63
CA ALA A 500 -16.79 30.97 6.36
C ALA A 500 -18.28 31.35 6.31
N ILE A 501 -19.01 31.15 7.42
CA ILE A 501 -20.44 31.47 7.54
C ILE A 501 -20.71 32.95 7.25
N GLU A 502 -19.91 33.86 7.82
CA GLU A 502 -20.06 35.30 7.55
C GLU A 502 -19.93 35.65 6.06
N GLN A 503 -18.99 35.01 5.34
CA GLN A 503 -18.79 35.26 3.92
C GLN A 503 -19.89 34.62 3.06
N LEU A 504 -20.32 33.41 3.41
CA LEU A 504 -21.43 32.73 2.74
C LEU A 504 -22.73 33.54 2.88
N LEU A 505 -23.05 34.06 4.07
CA LEU A 505 -24.23 34.90 4.29
C LEU A 505 -24.20 36.20 3.49
N ARG A 506 -23.02 36.83 3.35
CA ARG A 506 -22.86 38.01 2.48
C ARG A 506 -23.10 37.66 1.02
N LYS A 507 -22.53 36.54 0.53
CA LYS A 507 -22.72 36.06 -0.84
C LYS A 507 -24.20 35.71 -1.13
N ILE A 508 -24.88 35.05 -0.21
CA ILE A 508 -26.33 34.77 -0.33
C ILE A 508 -27.10 36.09 -0.40
N SER A 509 -26.77 37.07 0.44
CA SER A 509 -27.44 38.37 0.43
C SER A 509 -27.25 39.10 -0.91
N GLU A 510 -26.05 39.06 -1.48
CA GLU A 510 -25.73 39.60 -2.82
C GLU A 510 -26.54 38.91 -3.92
N VAL A 511 -26.58 37.57 -3.93
CA VAL A 511 -27.30 36.78 -4.94
C VAL A 511 -28.82 36.94 -4.81
N ALA A 512 -29.35 36.92 -3.58
CA ALA A 512 -30.77 37.11 -3.29
C ALA A 512 -31.28 38.52 -3.66
N THR A 513 -30.40 39.53 -3.67
CA THR A 513 -30.75 40.88 -4.13
C THR A 513 -30.96 40.93 -5.66
N VAL A 514 -30.37 39.98 -6.40
CA VAL A 514 -30.41 39.92 -7.87
C VAL A 514 -31.38 38.84 -8.36
N SER A 515 -31.64 37.79 -7.58
CA SER A 515 -32.56 36.71 -7.94
C SER A 515 -34.03 37.11 -7.76
N SER A 516 -34.82 36.91 -8.82
CA SER A 516 -36.27 37.15 -8.84
C SER A 516 -37.10 35.86 -8.63
N ASP A 517 -36.45 34.72 -8.36
CA ASP A 517 -37.14 33.43 -8.22
C ASP A 517 -37.50 33.13 -6.75
N ILE A 518 -38.79 33.28 -6.44
CA ILE A 518 -39.36 33.07 -5.11
C ILE A 518 -39.25 31.59 -4.66
N ILE A 519 -39.27 30.64 -5.61
CA ILE A 519 -39.24 29.21 -5.28
C ILE A 519 -37.84 28.85 -4.75
N GLU A 520 -36.78 29.35 -5.40
CA GLU A 520 -35.39 29.20 -4.97
C GLU A 520 -35.18 29.68 -3.53
N LEU A 521 -35.70 30.88 -3.21
CA LEU A 521 -35.63 31.48 -1.88
C LEU A 521 -36.39 30.65 -0.83
N MET A 522 -37.54 30.08 -1.19
CA MET A 522 -38.30 29.21 -0.27
C MET A 522 -37.61 27.87 0.00
N THR A 523 -36.91 27.29 -0.98
CA THR A 523 -36.12 26.06 -0.77
C THR A 523 -34.85 26.26 0.06
N ALA A 524 -34.26 27.46 0.03
CA ALA A 524 -33.04 27.77 0.78
C ALA A 524 -33.27 28.13 2.26
N LEU A 525 -34.52 28.39 2.65
CA LEU A 525 -34.89 28.86 4.00
C LEU A 525 -34.76 27.80 5.11
N PRO A 526 -35.19 26.53 4.92
CA PRO A 526 -35.10 25.50 5.97
C PRO A 526 -33.70 25.24 6.54
N PRO A 527 -32.60 25.24 5.74
CA PRO A 527 -31.25 25.09 6.29
C PRO A 527 -30.68 26.35 6.99
N LEU A 528 -31.36 27.51 6.92
CA LEU A 528 -30.92 28.78 7.53
C LEU A 528 -31.58 29.09 8.89
N VAL A 529 -32.56 28.30 9.33
CA VAL A 529 -33.37 28.56 10.54
C VAL A 529 -33.08 27.55 11.66
#